data_AF-A0A366EN36-F1
#
_entry.id   AF-A0A366EN36-F1
#
_cell.length_a   1.000
_cell.length_b   1.000
_cell.length_c   1.000
_cell.angle_alpha   90.00
_cell.angle_beta   90.00
_cell.angle_gamma   90.00
#
_symmetry.space_group_name_H-M   'P 1'
#
loop_
_entity.id
_entity.type
_entity.pdbx_description
1 polymer ?
#
loop_
_entity_poly.entity_id
_entity_poly.type
_entity_poly.pdbx_seq_one_letter_code
_entity_poly.pdbx_strand_id
1 'polypeptide(L)'
;MSAAVFGPGVIIVTRTDTAIPVAFNIGYANEFSLDISAPTKQLMGQNQFPIAVARGVAKVTGKAKAAVLSGQVFNAAFFGQSFTAGKDNYYFNEPHTPSTTTQVVTNTTGGIVDLGVTYAATGIPLVRVATASVAGTYSVVQSTGTYTFVAADEVALNFNYSNFSSASGQQLNITNQLIGVTPTFQLDYWTNLNQPAAKPFAVRLFSCAGSKLQIASKIEDFVLPELDFEVFANAAGQVMNINFPDLG
;
A
#
# COMPACT_ATOMS: atom_id res chain seq x y z
N MET A 1 9.50 -18.83 32.86
CA MET A 1 9.29 -19.81 31.76
C MET A 1 8.60 -19.12 30.60
N SER A 2 9.32 -18.89 29.50
CA SER A 2 8.77 -18.44 28.22
C SER A 2 7.71 -19.43 27.73
N ALA A 3 6.64 -18.95 27.06
CA ALA A 3 5.67 -19.83 26.40
C ALA A 3 5.85 -19.74 24.89
N ALA A 4 5.36 -20.77 24.20
CA ALA A 4 5.13 -20.67 22.77
C ALA A 4 4.21 -19.48 22.48
N VAL A 5 4.54 -18.73 21.44
CA VAL A 5 3.71 -17.67 20.89
C VAL A 5 3.23 -18.17 19.53
N PHE A 6 1.94 -18.05 19.24
CA PHE A 6 1.35 -18.60 18.02
C PHE A 6 0.72 -17.52 17.18
N GLY A 7 0.99 -17.61 15.88
CA GLY A 7 0.30 -16.84 14.88
C GLY A 7 0.69 -15.36 14.87
N PRO A 8 0.38 -14.72 13.75
CA PRO A 8 0.70 -13.32 13.55
C PRO A 8 -0.25 -12.44 14.37
N GLY A 9 0.35 -11.50 15.09
CA GLY A 9 -0.33 -10.63 16.04
C GLY A 9 -1.02 -9.42 15.43
N VAL A 10 -1.27 -8.41 16.26
CA VAL A 10 -1.74 -7.08 15.85
C VAL A 10 -0.53 -6.20 15.57
N ILE A 11 -0.60 -5.42 14.49
CA ILE A 11 0.36 -4.35 14.22
C ILE A 11 -0.37 -3.00 14.30
N ILE A 12 0.27 -2.02 14.92
CA ILE A 12 -0.19 -0.64 14.98
C ILE A 12 0.93 0.26 14.46
N VAL A 13 0.58 1.17 13.57
CA VAL A 13 1.50 2.17 12.99
C VAL A 13 1.07 3.55 13.43
N THR A 14 2.01 4.32 13.97
CA THR A 14 1.77 5.71 14.41
C THR A 14 2.81 6.62 13.77
N ARG A 15 2.40 7.56 12.91
CA ARG A 15 3.31 8.51 12.26
C ARG A 15 3.92 9.46 13.29
N THR A 16 5.25 9.60 13.31
CA THR A 16 5.98 10.35 14.36
C THR A 16 6.51 11.70 13.91
N ASP A 17 6.49 12.02 12.61
CA ASP A 17 6.90 13.31 12.05
C ASP A 17 5.76 14.36 12.03
N THR A 18 4.58 14.04 12.58
CA THR A 18 3.44 14.97 12.67
C THR A 18 3.16 15.38 14.10
N ALA A 19 2.75 16.64 14.30
CA ALA A 19 2.48 17.22 15.63
C ALA A 19 1.37 16.50 16.42
N ILE A 20 0.38 15.92 15.73
CA ILE A 20 -0.70 15.13 16.32
C ILE A 20 -0.70 13.74 15.66
N PRO A 21 0.12 12.80 16.15
CA PRO A 21 0.15 11.44 15.66
C PRO A 21 -1.21 10.75 15.79
N VAL A 22 -1.62 10.02 14.75
CA VAL A 22 -2.78 9.12 14.77
C VAL A 22 -2.28 7.69 14.64
N ALA A 23 -2.78 6.81 15.49
CA ALA A 23 -2.45 5.38 15.48
C ALA A 23 -3.42 4.62 14.56
N PHE A 24 -2.88 3.84 13.62
CA PHE A 24 -3.63 3.00 12.71
C PHE A 24 -3.37 1.53 13.02
N ASN A 25 -4.43 0.80 13.38
CA ASN A 25 -4.39 -0.64 13.56
C ASN A 25 -4.54 -1.32 12.19
N ILE A 26 -3.60 -2.18 11.82
CA ILE A 26 -3.58 -2.86 10.52
C ILE A 26 -4.14 -4.29 10.56
N GLY A 27 -4.83 -4.61 11.65
CA GLY A 27 -5.49 -5.89 11.87
C GLY A 27 -4.52 -7.00 12.26
N TYR A 28 -4.94 -8.24 12.02
CA TYR A 28 -4.07 -9.40 12.15
C TYR A 28 -3.02 -9.34 11.04
N ALA A 29 -1.76 -9.20 11.44
CA ALA A 29 -0.66 -9.48 10.55
C ALA A 29 -0.82 -10.90 10.01
N ASN A 30 -0.20 -11.22 8.89
CA ASN A 30 0.01 -12.59 8.42
C ASN A 30 1.47 -13.00 8.64
N GLU A 31 2.36 -12.02 8.65
CA GLU A 31 3.80 -12.19 8.85
C GLU A 31 4.36 -10.95 9.54
N PHE A 32 5.19 -11.15 10.56
CA PHE A 32 6.02 -10.10 11.16
C PHE A 32 7.41 -10.68 11.40
N SER A 33 8.44 -10.05 10.85
CA SER A 33 9.82 -10.42 11.07
C SER A 33 10.64 -9.21 11.54
N LEU A 34 11.52 -9.45 12.50
CA LEU A 34 12.49 -8.46 12.99
C LEU A 34 13.88 -9.11 12.96
N ASP A 35 14.80 -8.50 12.21
CA ASP A 35 16.21 -8.89 12.14
C ASP A 35 17.07 -7.83 12.84
N ILE A 36 17.89 -8.28 13.79
CA ILE A 36 18.85 -7.44 14.52
C ILE A 36 20.23 -8.04 14.28
N SER A 37 21.07 -7.33 13.54
CA SER A 37 22.38 -7.82 13.12
C SER A 37 23.47 -6.79 13.38
N ALA A 38 24.67 -7.24 13.74
CA ALA A 38 25.83 -6.38 13.89
C ALA A 38 27.10 -7.14 13.52
N PRO A 39 27.99 -6.56 12.68
CA PRO A 39 29.24 -7.20 12.35
C PRO A 39 30.16 -7.24 13.58
N THR A 40 30.99 -8.27 13.71
CA THR A 40 32.06 -8.30 14.72
C THR A 40 33.39 -7.87 14.11
N LYS A 41 34.18 -7.12 14.87
CA LYS A 41 35.54 -6.73 14.54
C LYS A 41 36.47 -7.47 15.49
N GLN A 42 37.40 -8.22 14.93
CA GLN A 42 38.34 -9.06 15.67
C GLN A 42 39.73 -8.45 15.61
N LEU A 43 40.39 -8.33 16.77
CA LEU A 43 41.80 -7.96 16.87
C LEU A 43 42.62 -9.25 16.92
N MET A 44 43.40 -9.49 15.88
CA MET A 44 44.26 -10.67 15.78
C MET A 44 45.63 -10.39 16.39
N GLY A 45 46.13 -11.36 17.17
CA GLY A 45 47.53 -11.41 17.59
C GLY A 45 48.36 -12.27 16.65
N GLN A 46 49.56 -12.66 17.10
CA GLN A 46 50.40 -13.65 16.39
C GLN A 46 49.87 -15.09 16.51
N ASN A 47 48.89 -15.32 17.40
CA ASN A 47 48.28 -16.64 17.63
C ASN A 47 47.00 -16.83 16.80
N GLN A 48 46.53 -18.08 16.71
CA GLN A 48 45.41 -18.47 15.84
C GLN A 48 44.02 -17.96 16.29
N PHE A 49 43.90 -17.38 17.49
CA PHE A 49 42.64 -16.87 18.04
C PHE A 49 42.70 -15.36 18.28
N PRO A 50 41.57 -14.64 18.13
CA PRO A 50 41.51 -13.20 18.36
C PRO A 50 41.76 -12.86 19.83
N ILE A 51 42.53 -11.80 20.07
CA ILE A 51 42.81 -11.25 21.41
C ILE A 51 41.60 -10.47 21.92
N ALA A 52 40.87 -9.81 21.03
CA ALA A 52 39.66 -9.08 21.37
C ALA A 52 38.64 -9.16 20.23
N VAL A 53 37.35 -9.17 20.61
CA VAL A 53 36.23 -9.08 19.67
C VAL A 53 35.31 -7.97 20.13
N ALA A 54 35.03 -7.01 19.25
CA ALA A 54 34.11 -5.90 19.48
C ALA A 54 32.99 -5.91 18.43
N ARG A 55 31.85 -5.31 18.77
CA ARG A 55 30.70 -5.17 17.86
C ARG A 55 30.80 -3.87 17.06
N GLY A 56 30.54 -3.94 15.75
CA GLY A 56 30.40 -2.78 14.88
C GLY A 56 28.99 -2.18 14.91
N VAL A 57 28.61 -1.47 13.85
CA VAL A 57 27.30 -0.81 13.73
C VAL A 57 26.19 -1.86 13.68
N ALA A 58 25.25 -1.80 14.62
CA ALA A 58 24.07 -2.65 14.61
C ALA A 58 23.02 -2.08 13.65
N LYS A 59 22.39 -2.97 12.87
CA LYS A 59 21.25 -2.68 11.99
C LYS A 59 20.04 -3.44 12.49
N VAL A 60 18.89 -2.79 12.45
CA VAL A 60 17.60 -3.41 12.73
C VAL A 60 16.69 -3.21 11.53
N THR A 61 16.20 -4.30 10.96
CA THR A 61 15.27 -4.29 9.82
C THR A 61 14.06 -5.15 10.13
N GLY A 62 12.94 -4.86 9.49
CA GLY A 62 11.78 -5.71 9.63
C GLY A 62 10.89 -5.71 8.40
N LYS A 63 9.98 -6.68 8.42
CA LYS A 63 8.96 -6.89 7.40
C LYS A 63 7.63 -7.17 8.08
N ALA A 64 6.59 -6.55 7.56
CA ALA A 64 5.22 -6.79 7.99
C ALA A 64 4.34 -7.08 6.78
N LYS A 65 3.52 -8.12 6.87
CA LYS A 65 2.42 -8.38 5.95
C LYS A 65 1.12 -8.40 6.73
N ALA A 66 0.08 -7.75 6.22
CA ALA A 66 -1.24 -7.75 6.83
C ALA A 66 -2.31 -7.85 5.75
N ALA A 67 -3.44 -8.49 6.04
CA ALA A 67 -4.53 -8.63 5.08
C ALA A 67 -5.32 -7.33 4.84
N VAL A 68 -5.14 -6.32 5.69
CA VAL A 68 -5.91 -5.07 5.62
C VAL A 68 -5.16 -4.03 4.77
N LEU A 69 -5.73 -3.73 3.60
CA LEU A 69 -5.35 -2.58 2.78
C LEU A 69 -5.87 -1.29 3.42
N SER A 70 -5.00 -0.52 4.04
CA SER A 70 -5.34 0.83 4.52
C SER A 70 -4.44 1.87 3.86
N GLY A 71 -5.05 2.74 3.05
CA GLY A 71 -4.35 3.88 2.47
C GLY A 71 -3.70 4.76 3.54
N GLN A 72 -4.32 4.89 4.71
CA GLN A 72 -3.80 5.66 5.84
C GLN A 72 -2.46 5.13 6.34
N VAL A 73 -2.28 3.81 6.35
CA VAL A 73 -1.03 3.16 6.75
C VAL A 73 0.03 3.34 5.68
N PHE A 74 -0.32 3.15 4.41
CA PHE A 74 0.63 3.41 3.31
C PHE A 74 1.14 4.83 3.36
N ASN A 75 0.26 5.77 3.67
CA ASN A 75 0.65 7.15 3.83
C ASN A 75 1.51 7.38 5.09
N ALA A 76 1.11 6.83 6.24
CA ALA A 76 1.82 7.00 7.50
C ALA A 76 3.22 6.36 7.50
N ALA A 77 3.37 5.21 6.84
CA ALA A 77 4.59 4.41 6.86
C ALA A 77 5.51 4.62 5.64
N PHE A 78 4.99 5.13 4.53
CA PHE A 78 5.73 5.14 3.26
C PHE A 78 5.65 6.46 2.48
N PHE A 79 4.45 6.97 2.16
CA PHE A 79 4.33 8.12 1.24
C PHE A 79 4.40 9.50 1.91
N GLY A 80 3.90 9.64 3.14
CA GLY A 80 3.97 10.88 3.91
C GLY A 80 3.18 12.09 3.35
N GLN A 81 2.30 11.90 2.37
CA GLN A 81 1.50 12.93 1.68
C GLN A 81 0.19 13.26 2.42
N SER A 82 -0.62 14.17 1.86
CA SER A 82 -1.94 14.52 2.39
C SER A 82 -3.06 13.77 1.66
N PHE A 83 -4.08 13.34 2.41
CA PHE A 83 -5.32 12.85 1.81
C PHE A 83 -6.16 14.01 1.30
N THR A 84 -6.80 13.79 0.15
CA THR A 84 -7.84 14.68 -0.37
C THR A 84 -9.19 13.98 -0.28
N ALA A 85 -10.24 14.71 0.05
CA ALA A 85 -11.59 14.19 0.07
C ALA A 85 -12.06 13.81 -1.35
N GLY A 86 -12.85 12.75 -1.44
CA GLY A 86 -13.31 12.20 -2.71
C GLY A 86 -12.35 11.16 -3.28
N LYS A 87 -12.81 10.47 -4.33
CA LYS A 87 -12.09 9.42 -5.02
C LYS A 87 -12.50 9.35 -6.47
N ASP A 88 -11.64 8.77 -7.30
CA ASP A 88 -12.03 8.28 -8.61
C ASP A 88 -12.80 6.96 -8.47
N ASN A 89 -13.99 6.89 -9.04
CA ASN A 89 -14.69 5.63 -9.24
C ASN A 89 -14.29 5.08 -10.61
N TYR A 90 -13.95 3.81 -10.66
CA TYR A 90 -13.61 3.11 -11.89
C TYR A 90 -14.80 2.26 -12.33
N TYR A 91 -15.20 2.41 -13.59
CA TYR A 91 -16.24 1.63 -14.24
C TYR A 91 -15.57 0.78 -15.30
N PHE A 92 -15.65 -0.54 -15.12
CA PHE A 92 -15.06 -1.52 -16.02
C PHE A 92 -16.17 -2.29 -16.72
N ASN A 93 -16.07 -2.41 -18.04
CA ASN A 93 -17.06 -3.06 -18.90
C ASN A 93 -18.50 -2.57 -18.67
N GLU A 94 -18.73 -1.25 -18.62
CA GLU A 94 -20.09 -0.71 -18.61
C GLU A 94 -20.74 -0.98 -19.98
N PRO A 95 -21.82 -1.77 -20.06
CA PRO A 95 -22.39 -2.18 -21.33
C PRO A 95 -23.29 -1.09 -21.91
N HIS A 96 -23.09 -0.78 -23.19
CA HIS A 96 -23.98 0.08 -23.96
C HIS A 96 -24.19 -0.48 -25.37
N THR A 97 -25.29 -0.07 -25.99
CA THR A 97 -25.56 -0.29 -27.41
C THR A 97 -25.97 1.05 -28.00
N PRO A 98 -25.04 1.81 -28.61
CA PRO A 98 -25.36 3.09 -29.18
C PRO A 98 -26.49 2.95 -30.21
N SER A 99 -27.55 3.75 -30.06
CA SER A 99 -28.68 3.82 -31.00
C SER A 99 -28.52 4.94 -32.03
N THR A 100 -27.45 5.73 -31.87
CA THR A 100 -26.97 6.75 -32.80
C THR A 100 -25.45 6.70 -32.79
N THR A 101 -24.80 7.48 -33.64
CA THR A 101 -23.34 7.67 -33.63
C THR A 101 -22.79 8.29 -32.34
N THR A 102 -23.62 8.53 -31.32
CA THR A 102 -23.20 9.05 -30.02
C THR A 102 -23.75 8.19 -28.87
N GLN A 103 -22.94 8.06 -27.81
CA GLN A 103 -23.32 7.40 -26.57
C GLN A 103 -22.79 8.19 -25.38
N VAL A 104 -23.62 8.39 -24.35
CA VAL A 104 -23.21 9.00 -23.09
C VAL A 104 -23.11 7.90 -22.04
N VAL A 105 -22.01 7.86 -21.29
CA VAL A 105 -21.87 6.91 -20.18
C VAL A 105 -22.75 7.31 -18.99
N THR A 106 -23.06 6.36 -18.12
CA THR A 106 -24.04 6.59 -17.04
C THR A 106 -23.56 7.62 -16.02
N ASN A 107 -22.29 7.58 -15.62
CA ASN A 107 -21.75 8.42 -14.54
C ASN A 107 -20.83 9.50 -15.11
N THR A 108 -21.36 10.72 -15.26
CA THR A 108 -20.64 11.84 -15.88
C THR A 108 -20.30 12.97 -14.91
N THR A 109 -20.70 12.85 -13.63
CA THR A 109 -20.43 13.85 -12.60
C THR A 109 -18.93 14.14 -12.50
N GLY A 110 -18.56 15.42 -12.64
CA GLY A 110 -17.16 15.87 -12.61
C GLY A 110 -16.40 15.66 -13.92
N GLY A 111 -17.05 15.18 -14.98
CA GLY A 111 -16.39 14.68 -16.18
C GLY A 111 -15.83 13.28 -15.96
N ILE A 112 -15.30 12.69 -17.03
CA ILE A 112 -14.70 11.35 -17.03
C ILE A 112 -13.23 11.40 -17.49
N VAL A 113 -12.48 10.38 -17.10
CA VAL A 113 -11.22 10.00 -17.76
C VAL A 113 -11.50 8.74 -18.57
N ASP A 114 -11.27 8.82 -19.88
CA ASP A 114 -11.45 7.69 -20.79
C ASP A 114 -10.37 6.63 -20.56
N LEU A 115 -10.79 5.37 -20.36
CA LEU A 115 -9.91 4.21 -20.19
C LEU A 115 -10.11 3.17 -21.33
N GLY A 116 -10.87 3.51 -22.37
CA GLY A 116 -11.02 2.69 -23.56
C GLY A 116 -12.40 2.09 -23.75
N VAL A 117 -12.70 1.75 -25.00
CA VAL A 117 -13.93 1.07 -25.42
C VAL A 117 -13.57 -0.24 -26.12
N THR A 118 -14.32 -1.31 -25.85
CA THR A 118 -14.14 -2.61 -26.52
C THR A 118 -15.46 -3.11 -27.12
N TYR A 119 -15.39 -3.89 -28.19
CA TYR A 119 -16.57 -4.60 -28.67
C TYR A 119 -16.98 -5.67 -27.66
N ALA A 120 -18.24 -5.68 -27.23
CA ALA A 120 -18.70 -6.62 -26.22
C ALA A 120 -18.63 -8.09 -26.68
N ALA A 121 -18.82 -8.33 -27.99
CA ALA A 121 -18.82 -9.68 -28.55
C ALA A 121 -17.41 -10.30 -28.69
N THR A 122 -16.38 -9.50 -28.95
CA THR A 122 -15.03 -9.99 -29.29
C THR A 122 -13.95 -9.58 -28.29
N GLY A 123 -14.21 -8.58 -27.45
CA GLY A 123 -13.23 -7.97 -26.56
C GLY A 123 -12.17 -7.12 -27.28
N ILE A 124 -12.27 -6.94 -28.60
CA ILE A 124 -11.31 -6.15 -29.38
C ILE A 124 -11.46 -4.66 -29.00
N PRO A 125 -10.38 -3.96 -28.63
CA PRO A 125 -10.43 -2.53 -28.32
C PRO A 125 -10.61 -1.69 -29.58
N LEU A 126 -11.42 -0.65 -29.47
CA LEU A 126 -11.54 0.40 -30.47
C LEU A 126 -10.40 1.41 -30.28
N VAL A 127 -10.02 2.09 -31.36
CA VAL A 127 -8.93 3.08 -31.36
C VAL A 127 -9.49 4.48 -31.12
N ARG A 128 -9.00 5.17 -30.08
CA ARG A 128 -9.33 6.57 -29.83
C ARG A 128 -8.70 7.48 -30.90
N VAL A 129 -9.51 8.33 -31.51
CA VAL A 129 -9.12 9.32 -32.52
C VAL A 129 -9.74 10.68 -32.21
N ALA A 130 -9.23 11.74 -32.85
CA ALA A 130 -9.83 13.07 -32.73
C ALA A 130 -11.23 13.15 -33.37
N THR A 131 -11.46 12.38 -34.44
CA THR A 131 -12.74 12.31 -35.15
C THR A 131 -12.96 10.90 -35.66
N ALA A 132 -14.00 10.23 -35.14
CA ALA A 132 -14.38 8.89 -35.59
C ALA A 132 -14.92 8.96 -37.03
N SER A 133 -14.26 8.27 -37.97
CA SER A 133 -14.62 8.30 -39.39
C SER A 133 -14.59 6.91 -40.07
N VAL A 134 -14.08 5.91 -39.36
CA VAL A 134 -14.05 4.50 -39.81
C VAL A 134 -14.46 3.59 -38.66
N ALA A 135 -14.97 2.41 -38.99
CA ALA A 135 -15.34 1.41 -37.99
C ALA A 135 -14.15 1.03 -37.10
N GLY A 136 -14.41 0.76 -35.84
CA GLY A 136 -13.39 0.42 -34.85
C GLY A 136 -12.65 1.64 -34.28
N THR A 137 -13.17 2.85 -34.51
CA THR A 137 -12.61 4.09 -33.95
C THR A 137 -13.65 4.88 -33.16
N TYR A 138 -13.20 5.65 -32.18
CA TYR A 138 -14.08 6.52 -31.41
C TYR A 138 -13.40 7.84 -31.05
N SER A 139 -14.20 8.89 -30.84
CA SER A 139 -13.76 10.12 -30.16
C SER A 139 -14.57 10.31 -28.88
N VAL A 140 -14.03 11.03 -27.90
CA VAL A 140 -14.68 11.23 -26.60
C VAL A 140 -14.55 12.67 -26.12
N VAL A 141 -15.67 13.25 -25.67
CA VAL A 141 -15.74 14.51 -24.95
C VAL A 141 -15.76 14.20 -23.45
N GLN A 142 -14.59 14.21 -22.85
CA GLN A 142 -14.38 13.79 -21.45
C GLN A 142 -15.15 14.64 -20.43
N SER A 143 -15.40 15.93 -20.71
CA SER A 143 -16.19 16.79 -19.80
C SER A 143 -17.66 16.38 -19.69
N THR A 144 -18.21 15.67 -20.68
CA THR A 144 -19.61 15.22 -20.71
C THR A 144 -19.76 13.70 -20.73
N GLY A 145 -18.66 12.96 -20.82
CA GLY A 145 -18.67 11.51 -20.99
C GLY A 145 -19.37 11.05 -22.28
N THR A 146 -19.34 11.88 -23.31
CA THR A 146 -19.98 11.59 -24.60
C THR A 146 -18.96 11.01 -25.57
N TYR A 147 -19.22 9.80 -26.01
CA TYR A 147 -18.45 9.10 -27.04
C TYR A 147 -19.14 9.24 -28.39
N THR A 148 -18.35 9.32 -29.44
CA THR A 148 -18.81 9.41 -30.83
C THR A 148 -18.15 8.32 -31.66
N PHE A 149 -18.95 7.65 -32.46
CA PHE A 149 -18.59 6.50 -33.29
C PHE A 149 -19.10 6.70 -34.72
N VAL A 150 -18.85 5.73 -35.60
CA VAL A 150 -19.53 5.62 -36.89
C VAL A 150 -20.73 4.66 -36.80
N ALA A 151 -21.65 4.73 -37.75
CA ALA A 151 -22.84 3.87 -37.76
C ALA A 151 -22.52 2.36 -37.76
N ALA A 152 -21.36 1.96 -38.31
CA ALA A 152 -20.91 0.57 -38.27
C ALA A 152 -20.60 0.05 -36.85
N ASP A 153 -20.44 0.94 -35.88
CA ASP A 153 -20.16 0.63 -34.47
C ASP A 153 -21.37 0.85 -33.54
N GLU A 154 -22.57 1.00 -34.10
CA GLU A 154 -23.86 0.96 -33.38
C GLU A 154 -24.21 -0.49 -32.96
N VAL A 155 -23.30 -1.09 -32.20
CA VAL A 155 -23.34 -2.48 -31.72
C VAL A 155 -23.11 -2.52 -30.22
N ALA A 156 -23.18 -3.71 -29.61
CA ALA A 156 -22.87 -3.85 -28.19
C ALA A 156 -21.38 -3.55 -27.91
N LEU A 157 -21.14 -2.57 -27.06
CA LEU A 157 -19.82 -2.07 -26.66
C LEU A 157 -19.70 -2.04 -25.13
N ASN A 158 -18.47 -2.19 -24.65
CA ASN A 158 -18.11 -2.11 -23.25
C ASN A 158 -17.22 -0.88 -23.03
N PHE A 159 -17.64 0.01 -22.14
CA PHE A 159 -16.96 1.26 -21.85
C PHE A 159 -16.17 1.12 -20.55
N ASN A 160 -14.92 1.58 -20.58
CA ASN A 160 -14.05 1.66 -19.42
C ASN A 160 -13.70 3.12 -19.20
N TYR A 161 -14.00 3.64 -18.01
CA TYR A 161 -13.71 5.02 -17.67
C TYR A 161 -13.64 5.19 -16.15
N SER A 162 -13.10 6.32 -15.70
CA SER A 162 -13.24 6.76 -14.32
C SER A 162 -13.91 8.12 -14.23
N ASN A 163 -14.53 8.42 -13.09
CA ASN A 163 -15.03 9.75 -12.77
C ASN A 163 -14.70 10.13 -11.34
N PHE A 164 -14.48 11.42 -11.10
CA PHE A 164 -14.22 11.90 -9.75
C PHE A 164 -15.54 12.10 -8.99
N SER A 165 -15.61 11.58 -7.77
CA SER A 165 -16.72 11.80 -6.85
C SER A 165 -16.24 12.43 -5.54
N SER A 166 -16.78 13.59 -5.21
CA SER A 166 -16.55 14.26 -3.92
C SER A 166 -17.43 13.73 -2.78
N ALA A 167 -18.41 12.87 -3.08
CA ALA A 167 -19.45 12.47 -2.14
C ALA A 167 -18.99 11.42 -1.11
N SER A 168 -17.93 10.65 -1.40
CA SER A 168 -17.44 9.61 -0.50
C SER A 168 -15.97 9.27 -0.75
N GLY A 169 -15.32 8.70 0.26
CA GLY A 169 -13.94 8.22 0.17
C GLY A 169 -12.89 9.32 0.26
N GLN A 170 -11.64 8.90 0.12
CA GLN A 170 -10.47 9.76 0.10
C GLN A 170 -9.46 9.18 -0.88
N GLN A 171 -8.63 10.04 -1.45
CA GLN A 171 -7.53 9.67 -2.33
C GLN A 171 -6.21 10.16 -1.77
N LEU A 172 -5.16 9.37 -2.03
CA LEU A 172 -3.78 9.72 -1.74
C LEU A 172 -3.09 10.08 -3.04
N ASN A 173 -2.95 11.36 -3.32
CA ASN A 173 -2.24 11.81 -4.52
C ASN A 173 -0.73 11.82 -4.23
N ILE A 174 0.01 10.93 -4.89
CA ILE A 174 1.44 10.78 -4.70
C ILE A 174 2.14 11.69 -5.72
N THR A 175 2.92 12.65 -5.23
CA THR A 175 3.66 13.60 -6.06
C THR A 175 5.16 13.34 -5.95
N ASN A 176 5.93 13.81 -6.95
CA ASN A 176 7.39 13.72 -6.90
C ASN A 176 7.93 14.68 -5.83
N GLN A 177 8.48 14.12 -4.74
CA GLN A 177 9.04 14.89 -3.63
C GLN A 177 10.53 15.15 -3.82
N LEU A 178 11.06 16.12 -3.07
CA LEU A 178 12.51 16.31 -2.96
C LEU A 178 13.16 15.06 -2.33
N ILE A 179 14.38 14.74 -2.76
CA ILE A 179 15.15 13.63 -2.17
C ILE A 179 15.36 13.85 -0.68
N GLY A 180 15.18 12.78 0.12
CA GLY A 180 15.35 12.80 1.58
C GLY A 180 14.09 13.08 2.39
N VAL A 181 12.94 13.34 1.74
CA VAL A 181 11.64 13.38 2.43
C VAL A 181 11.19 11.94 2.72
N THR A 182 11.34 11.51 3.96
CA THR A 182 10.95 10.16 4.41
C THR A 182 10.03 10.28 5.63
N PRO A 183 8.77 9.80 5.57
CA PRO A 183 7.94 9.76 6.77
C PRO A 183 8.53 8.80 7.79
N THR A 184 8.42 9.16 9.06
CA THR A 184 8.91 8.34 10.16
C THR A 184 7.73 7.87 10.99
N PHE A 185 7.78 6.65 11.50
CA PHE A 185 6.69 6.08 12.27
C PHE A 185 7.17 5.19 13.41
N GLN A 186 6.36 5.08 14.47
CA GLN A 186 6.45 4.04 15.48
C GLN A 186 5.66 2.83 15.01
N LEU A 187 6.19 1.63 15.25
CA LEU A 187 5.49 0.36 15.02
C LEU A 187 5.38 -0.41 16.32
N ASP A 188 4.15 -0.78 16.68
CA ASP A 188 3.87 -1.68 17.78
C ASP A 188 3.37 -3.01 17.24
N TYR A 189 4.02 -4.10 17.65
CA TYR A 189 3.60 -5.47 17.39
C TYR A 189 3.19 -6.13 18.70
N TRP A 190 2.07 -6.84 18.70
CA TRP A 190 1.60 -7.59 19.85
C TRP A 190 1.02 -8.93 19.42
N THR A 191 1.43 -10.02 20.05
CA THR A 191 0.85 -11.36 19.84
C THR A 191 0.75 -12.10 21.16
N ASN A 192 -0.14 -13.08 21.23
CA ASN A 192 -0.37 -13.88 22.42
C ASN A 192 -0.92 -15.26 22.04
N LEU A 193 -0.38 -16.30 22.66
CA LEU A 193 -0.99 -17.64 22.64
C LEU A 193 -1.88 -17.81 23.88
N ASN A 194 -3.17 -18.08 23.66
CA ASN A 194 -4.17 -18.17 24.73
C ASN A 194 -4.29 -19.56 25.40
N GLN A 195 -3.20 -20.36 25.49
CA GLN A 195 -3.25 -21.66 26.17
C GLN A 195 -1.96 -22.00 26.93
N PRO A 196 -2.02 -22.45 28.20
CA PRO A 196 -3.15 -22.44 29.14
C PRO A 196 -3.34 -21.08 29.89
N ALA A 197 -2.40 -20.13 29.73
CA ALA A 197 -2.50 -18.76 30.24
C ALA A 197 -1.87 -17.79 29.25
N ALA A 198 -2.45 -16.59 29.12
CA ALA A 198 -1.96 -15.54 28.23
C ALA A 198 -0.50 -15.18 28.56
N LYS A 199 0.38 -15.31 27.56
CA LYS A 199 1.78 -14.92 27.65
C LYS A 199 2.11 -14.01 26.46
N PRO A 200 1.79 -12.70 26.57
CA PRO A 200 1.94 -11.79 25.46
C PRO A 200 3.41 -11.56 25.16
N PHE A 201 3.71 -11.47 23.87
CA PHE A 201 4.95 -10.93 23.35
C PHE A 201 4.63 -9.62 22.64
N ALA A 202 5.35 -8.56 22.99
CA ALA A 202 5.14 -7.26 22.38
C ALA A 202 6.47 -6.59 22.02
N VAL A 203 6.49 -5.93 20.88
CA VAL A 203 7.64 -5.15 20.40
C VAL A 203 7.16 -3.76 20.06
N ARG A 204 7.83 -2.75 20.61
CA ARG A 204 7.74 -1.35 20.15
C ARG A 204 9.01 -0.99 19.44
N LEU A 205 8.89 -0.48 18.22
CA LEU A 205 9.95 0.14 17.45
C LEU A 205 9.69 1.64 17.46
N PHE A 206 10.56 2.41 18.12
CA PHE A 206 10.28 3.82 18.43
C PHE A 206 10.33 4.73 17.20
N SER A 207 11.19 4.41 16.24
CA SER A 207 11.30 5.16 14.99
C SER A 207 11.70 4.24 13.85
N CYS A 208 10.88 4.24 12.80
CA CYS A 208 11.05 3.43 11.61
C CYS A 208 10.92 4.30 10.36
N ALA A 209 11.58 3.87 9.29
CA ALA A 209 11.42 4.40 7.95
C ALA A 209 11.09 3.26 6.99
N GLY A 210 10.05 3.44 6.18
CA GLY A 210 9.65 2.44 5.18
C GLY A 210 10.65 2.43 4.03
N SER A 211 11.15 1.24 3.68
CA SER A 211 12.12 1.05 2.59
C SER A 211 11.50 0.41 1.35
N LYS A 212 10.42 -0.35 1.52
CA LYS A 212 9.66 -0.94 0.43
C LYS A 212 8.19 -1.10 0.80
N LEU A 213 7.31 -0.75 -0.14
CA LEU A 213 5.90 -1.10 -0.09
C LEU A 213 5.57 -1.92 -1.33
N GLN A 214 5.00 -3.11 -1.14
CA GLN A 214 4.62 -4.00 -2.23
C GLN A 214 3.16 -4.42 -2.09
N ILE A 215 2.43 -4.38 -3.21
CA ILE A 215 1.08 -4.91 -3.34
C ILE A 215 1.12 -5.90 -4.49
N ALA A 216 0.74 -7.15 -4.23
CA ALA A 216 0.66 -8.18 -5.24
C ALA A 216 -0.67 -8.91 -5.11
N SER A 217 -1.40 -8.99 -6.22
CA SER A 217 -2.58 -9.84 -6.34
C SER A 217 -2.19 -11.17 -6.99
N LYS A 218 -2.90 -12.23 -6.60
CA LYS A 218 -2.79 -13.55 -7.21
C LYS A 218 -4.20 -14.10 -7.38
N ILE A 219 -4.40 -14.95 -8.38
CA ILE A 219 -5.73 -15.47 -8.74
C ILE A 219 -6.32 -16.41 -7.68
N GLU A 220 -5.48 -17.08 -6.89
CA GLU A 220 -5.86 -18.07 -5.87
C GLU A 220 -5.40 -17.69 -4.45
N ASP A 221 -4.95 -16.46 -4.21
CA ASP A 221 -4.43 -16.03 -2.91
C ASP A 221 -4.91 -14.61 -2.57
N PHE A 222 -4.99 -14.31 -1.28
CA PHE A 222 -5.37 -12.97 -0.82
C PHE A 222 -4.27 -11.96 -1.08
N VAL A 223 -4.66 -10.70 -1.34
CA VAL A 223 -3.69 -9.59 -1.42
C VAL A 223 -3.18 -9.32 -0.01
N LEU A 224 -1.89 -9.52 0.21
CA LEU A 224 -1.19 -9.21 1.45
C LEU A 224 -0.13 -8.14 1.17
N PRO A 225 -0.44 -6.85 1.39
CA PRO A 225 0.56 -5.80 1.30
C PRO A 225 1.75 -6.09 2.20
N GLU A 226 2.94 -5.88 1.66
CA GLU A 226 4.22 -6.05 2.36
C GLU A 226 4.85 -4.68 2.57
N LEU A 227 5.21 -4.39 3.82
CA LEU A 227 6.01 -3.23 4.21
C LEU A 227 7.35 -3.72 4.76
N ASP A 228 8.44 -3.35 4.09
CA ASP A 228 9.79 -3.47 4.64
C ASP A 228 10.19 -2.13 5.27
N PHE A 229 10.88 -2.19 6.39
CA PHE A 229 11.27 -1.01 7.15
C PHE A 229 12.63 -1.17 7.83
N GLU A 230 13.26 -0.02 8.10
CA GLU A 230 14.48 0.07 8.89
C GLU A 230 14.19 0.83 10.19
N VAL A 231 14.81 0.41 11.30
CA VAL A 231 14.61 1.03 12.62
C VAL A 231 15.84 1.86 12.98
N PHE A 232 15.62 3.05 13.53
CA PHE A 232 16.67 3.96 13.96
C PHE A 232 16.33 4.59 15.32
N ALA A 233 17.32 5.22 15.94
CA ALA A 233 17.15 5.84 17.24
C ALA A 233 16.23 7.07 17.15
N ASN A 234 15.28 7.19 18.08
CA ASN A 234 14.51 8.43 18.25
C ASN A 234 15.37 9.53 18.93
N ALA A 235 14.78 10.71 19.13
CA ALA A 235 15.47 11.85 19.76
C ALA A 235 15.96 11.58 21.20
N ALA A 236 15.38 10.58 21.89
CA ALA A 236 15.79 10.15 23.23
C ALA A 236 16.82 9.00 23.22
N GLY A 237 17.32 8.59 22.04
CA GLY A 237 18.27 7.49 21.89
C GLY A 237 17.64 6.10 22.00
N GLN A 238 16.31 5.99 22.00
CA GLN A 238 15.60 4.71 22.09
C GLN A 238 15.41 4.11 20.69
N VAL A 239 15.63 2.81 20.55
CA VAL A 239 15.51 2.08 19.27
C VAL A 239 14.32 1.14 19.28
N MET A 240 14.26 0.25 20.28
CA MET A 240 13.18 -0.71 20.44
C MET A 240 12.97 -1.08 21.92
N ASN A 241 11.76 -1.51 22.25
CA ASN A 241 11.41 -2.12 23.52
C ASN A 241 10.75 -3.48 23.25
N ILE A 242 11.33 -4.54 23.78
CA ILE A 242 10.82 -5.91 23.65
C ILE A 242 10.32 -6.35 25.02
N ASN A 243 9.04 -6.72 25.08
CA ASN A 243 8.36 -7.13 26.29
C ASN A 243 8.16 -8.65 26.22
N PHE A 244 8.72 -9.32 27.21
CA PHE A 244 8.59 -10.75 27.39
C PHE A 244 7.67 -11.07 28.58
N PRO A 245 6.98 -12.21 28.55
CA PRO A 245 6.04 -12.61 29.61
C PRO A 245 6.74 -13.21 30.84
N ASP A 246 8.04 -13.52 30.78
CA ASP A 246 8.80 -14.08 31.91
C ASP A 246 9.40 -12.99 32.80
N LEU A 247 9.42 -13.29 34.11
CA LEU A 247 10.14 -12.52 35.12
C LEU A 247 11.56 -13.08 35.25
N GLY A 248 12.55 -12.19 35.30
CA GLY A 248 13.96 -12.51 35.58
C GLY A 248 14.23 -12.82 37.04
#